data_AF-A0A6A4H165-F1
#
_entry.id   AF-A0A6A4H165-F1
#
_cell.length_a   1.000
_cell.length_b   1.000
_cell.length_c   1.000
_cell.angle_alpha   90.00
_cell.angle_beta   90.00
_cell.angle_gamma   90.00
#
_symmetry.space_group_name_H-M   'P 1'
#
loop_
_entity.id
_entity.type
_entity.pdbx_description
1 polymer ?
#
loop_
_entity_poly.entity_id
_entity_poly.type
_entity_poly.pdbx_seq_one_letter_code
_entity_poly.pdbx_strand_id
1 'polypeptide(L)'
;MSAGKTRPKYTSRLRTDLLAIIKVFEVNRKECARILLEYPKWVVPGTLKPKPGASPPDEETTVIHDWQLESTLFETILGASFVLPNSFQNQIYYDSLITEVCKLSPSTVGPAVGKSIQKLYASLTDGLDVEIERRFSEWFAIHMSNFNFQWVWKEWIPDLELAIQHPKRALPEVMHPPEAHTLPVEAPGPDIMFDHPKSMDVDGDMKPEEPVPENPALIVALKAFSSLTREQKAALSRILEGFVSCLAPSSTSTHEIFTENSWQGEWNAWEMWGWYKHFCRAYSPYLRNYAATLTAVSFLRFEGQTDPVLDLLQKIWNVSIGQE
;
A
#
# COMPACT_ATOMS: atom_id res chain seq x y z
N MET A 1 1.78 38.84 18.23
CA MET A 1 2.20 37.59 18.89
C MET A 1 1.96 36.45 17.92
N SER A 2 3.04 35.75 17.55
CA SER A 2 3.10 34.81 16.42
C SER A 2 2.40 33.49 16.74
N ALA A 3 1.42 33.11 15.91
CA ALA A 3 0.73 31.82 15.93
C ALA A 3 1.67 30.70 15.45
N GLY A 4 2.59 30.29 16.31
CA GLY A 4 3.53 29.21 16.06
C GLY A 4 3.05 27.87 16.64
N LYS A 5 2.89 26.87 15.76
CA LYS A 5 3.33 25.48 15.99
C LYS A 5 2.56 24.57 16.98
N THR A 6 1.23 24.49 16.91
CA THR A 6 0.44 23.37 17.51
C THR A 6 -0.17 22.39 16.49
N ARG A 7 0.11 22.56 15.20
CA ARG A 7 -0.46 21.79 14.07
C ARG A 7 -0.34 20.25 14.13
N PRO A 8 0.78 19.62 14.57
CA PRO A 8 0.95 18.17 14.41
C PRO A 8 0.01 17.32 15.28
N LYS A 9 -0.30 17.79 16.50
CA LYS A 9 -0.97 16.98 17.54
C LYS A 9 -2.45 16.74 17.25
N TYR A 10 -3.13 17.70 16.64
CA TYR A 10 -4.56 17.61 16.35
C TYR A 10 -4.82 16.79 15.08
N THR A 11 -3.98 16.94 14.04
CA THR A 11 -4.09 16.15 12.82
C THR A 11 -3.79 14.67 13.08
N SER A 12 -2.77 14.38 13.92
CA SER A 12 -2.51 12.99 14.33
C SER A 12 -3.70 12.41 15.09
N ARG A 13 -4.35 13.19 15.96
CA ARG A 13 -5.49 12.73 16.76
C ARG A 13 -6.70 12.37 15.91
N LEU A 14 -7.11 13.23 14.96
CA LEU A 14 -8.25 12.91 14.08
C LEU A 14 -8.01 11.65 13.26
N ARG A 15 -6.80 11.49 12.69
CA ARG A 15 -6.46 10.28 11.95
C ARG A 15 -6.46 9.05 12.84
N THR A 16 -5.91 9.15 14.06
CA THR A 16 -5.94 8.06 15.04
C THR A 16 -7.36 7.64 15.38
N ASP A 17 -8.26 8.60 15.64
CA ASP A 17 -9.65 8.32 16.01
C ASP A 17 -10.41 7.68 14.84
N LEU A 18 -10.24 8.19 13.61
CA LEU A 18 -10.84 7.60 12.41
C LEU A 18 -10.30 6.19 12.12
N LEU A 19 -8.99 5.96 12.25
CA LEU A 19 -8.38 4.63 12.11
C LEU A 19 -8.91 3.66 13.17
N ALA A 20 -9.13 4.13 14.41
CA ALA A 20 -9.70 3.31 15.46
C ALA A 20 -11.13 2.89 15.12
N ILE A 21 -11.96 3.80 14.60
CA ILE A 21 -13.32 3.47 14.11
C ILE A 21 -13.26 2.43 13.00
N ILE A 22 -12.41 2.62 12.00
CA ILE A 22 -12.23 1.68 10.88
C ILE A 22 -11.88 0.29 11.40
N LYS A 23 -10.94 0.20 12.35
CA LYS A 23 -10.51 -1.07 12.95
C LYS A 23 -11.60 -1.73 13.79
N VAL A 24 -12.32 -0.97 14.61
CA VAL A 24 -13.37 -1.53 15.48
C VAL A 24 -14.57 -2.04 14.67
N PHE A 25 -14.92 -1.35 13.58
CA PHE A 25 -16.08 -1.67 12.76
C PHE A 25 -15.72 -2.38 11.44
N GLU A 26 -14.55 -3.04 11.36
CA GLU A 26 -14.09 -3.74 10.17
C GLU A 26 -15.06 -4.83 9.69
N VAL A 27 -15.71 -5.52 10.64
CA VAL A 27 -16.71 -6.57 10.35
C VAL A 27 -18.01 -6.02 9.76
N ASN A 28 -18.30 -4.74 9.94
CA ASN A 28 -19.54 -4.10 9.48
C ASN A 28 -19.26 -2.76 8.79
N ARG A 29 -18.81 -2.84 7.53
CA ARG A 29 -18.48 -1.67 6.71
C ARG A 29 -19.59 -0.63 6.58
N LYS A 30 -20.87 -1.05 6.63
CA LYS A 30 -22.02 -0.13 6.51
C LYS A 30 -22.15 0.74 7.75
N GLU A 31 -22.06 0.11 8.92
CA GLU A 31 -22.07 0.82 10.19
C GLU A 31 -20.80 1.66 10.38
N CYS A 32 -19.64 1.13 9.97
CA CYS A 32 -18.40 1.89 9.91
C CYS A 32 -18.57 3.18 9.10
N ALA A 33 -19.10 3.11 7.88
CA ALA A 33 -19.33 4.27 7.02
C ALA A 33 -20.28 5.29 7.66
N ARG A 34 -21.36 4.82 8.30
CA ARG A 34 -22.31 5.68 9.01
C ARG A 34 -21.63 6.43 10.16
N ILE A 35 -20.88 5.73 11.01
CA ILE A 35 -20.18 6.32 12.16
C ILE A 35 -19.11 7.32 11.69
N LEU A 36 -18.35 6.99 10.63
CA LEU A 36 -17.34 7.91 10.08
C LEU A 36 -17.95 9.22 9.58
N LEU A 37 -19.13 9.18 8.95
CA LEU A 37 -19.85 10.38 8.48
C LEU A 37 -20.50 11.18 9.62
N GLU A 38 -20.76 10.54 10.75
CA GLU A 38 -21.28 11.15 11.97
C GLU A 38 -20.19 11.63 12.93
N TYR A 39 -18.92 11.32 12.62
CA TYR A 39 -17.76 11.66 13.44
C TYR A 39 -17.73 13.12 13.96
N PRO A 40 -18.15 14.15 13.17
CA PRO A 40 -18.21 15.52 13.66
C PRO A 40 -19.09 15.75 14.91
N LYS A 41 -20.02 14.84 15.24
CA LYS A 41 -20.88 14.96 16.43
C LYS A 41 -20.11 14.77 17.75
N TRP A 42 -18.94 14.13 17.70
CA TRP A 42 -18.14 13.80 18.89
C TRP A 42 -16.82 14.59 18.97
N VAL A 43 -16.57 15.49 18.02
CA VAL A 43 -15.43 16.42 18.09
C VAL A 43 -15.87 17.78 18.62
N VAL A 44 -14.92 18.52 19.19
CA VAL A 44 -15.17 19.88 19.67
C VAL A 44 -15.69 20.74 18.50
N PRO A 45 -16.80 21.48 18.65
CA PRO A 45 -17.31 22.38 17.63
C PRO A 45 -16.22 23.32 17.09
N GLY A 46 -16.20 23.54 15.77
CA GLY A 46 -15.16 24.34 15.10
C GLY A 46 -13.87 23.59 14.74
N THR A 47 -13.74 22.30 15.09
CA THR A 47 -12.60 21.45 14.68
C THR A 47 -12.64 21.09 13.18
N LEU A 48 -13.84 20.81 12.66
CA LEU A 48 -14.08 20.48 11.26
C LEU A 48 -14.99 21.55 10.65
N LYS A 49 -14.83 21.80 9.35
CA LYS A 49 -15.72 22.68 8.60
C LYS A 49 -17.15 22.14 8.67
N PRO A 50 -18.15 23.00 8.93
CA PRO A 50 -19.54 22.58 8.92
C PRO A 50 -19.94 22.12 7.52
N LYS A 51 -20.92 21.20 7.46
CA LYS A 51 -21.45 20.73 6.17
C LYS A 51 -22.06 21.90 5.39
N PRO A 52 -21.99 21.89 4.05
CA PRO A 52 -22.70 22.87 3.23
C PRO A 52 -24.19 22.88 3.58
N GLY A 53 -24.73 24.06 3.95
CA GLY A 53 -26.13 24.21 4.33
C GLY A 53 -26.46 23.94 5.80
N ALA A 54 -25.47 23.70 6.67
CA ALA A 54 -25.69 23.72 8.11
C ALA A 54 -26.09 25.14 8.58
N SER A 55 -26.90 25.22 9.63
CA SER A 55 -27.22 26.50 10.29
C SER A 55 -25.92 27.26 10.62
N PRO A 56 -25.91 28.60 10.51
CA PRO A 56 -24.75 29.39 10.89
C PRO A 56 -24.30 28.95 12.29
N PRO A 57 -23.00 28.67 12.51
CA PRO A 57 -22.52 28.40 13.85
C PRO A 57 -22.93 29.55 14.77
N ASP A 58 -23.39 29.24 15.98
CA ASP A 58 -23.57 30.24 17.02
C ASP A 58 -22.28 31.08 17.13
N GLU A 59 -22.39 32.40 17.32
CA GLU A 59 -21.28 33.37 17.23
C GLU A 59 -20.04 33.01 18.09
N GLU A 60 -20.20 32.09 19.05
CA GLU A 60 -19.12 31.55 19.89
C GLU A 60 -18.28 30.43 19.25
N THR A 61 -18.71 29.80 18.16
CA THR A 61 -17.95 28.70 17.54
C THR A 61 -16.90 29.22 16.56
N THR A 62 -15.76 29.66 17.08
CA THR A 62 -14.63 30.03 16.24
C THR A 62 -14.10 28.78 15.54
N VAL A 63 -14.19 28.71 14.21
CA VAL A 63 -13.56 27.63 13.43
C VAL A 63 -12.06 27.71 13.64
N ILE A 64 -11.52 26.75 14.40
CA ILE A 64 -10.11 26.73 14.80
C ILE A 64 -9.25 26.22 13.63
N HIS A 65 -9.80 25.28 12.84
CA HIS A 65 -9.11 24.61 11.75
C HIS A 65 -9.96 24.50 10.49
N ASP A 66 -9.33 24.54 9.32
CA ASP A 66 -9.96 24.56 8.01
C ASP A 66 -10.18 23.15 7.41
N TRP A 67 -10.18 22.13 8.25
CA TRP A 67 -10.27 20.72 7.84
C TRP A 67 -11.65 20.33 7.36
N GLN A 68 -11.69 19.58 6.26
CA GLN A 68 -12.90 19.01 5.70
C GLN A 68 -12.98 17.53 6.04
N LEU A 69 -14.10 17.09 6.63
CA LEU A 69 -14.30 15.71 7.05
C LEU A 69 -14.03 14.73 5.90
N GLU A 70 -14.66 14.94 4.74
CA GLU A 70 -14.57 13.99 3.63
C GLU A 70 -13.11 13.87 3.14
N SER A 71 -12.37 14.96 3.03
CA SER A 71 -10.95 14.91 2.64
C SER A 71 -10.10 14.18 3.68
N THR A 72 -10.30 14.46 4.99
CA THR A 72 -9.57 13.76 6.06
C THR A 72 -9.92 12.28 6.10
N LEU A 73 -11.17 11.92 5.81
CA LEU A 73 -11.64 10.55 5.76
C LEU A 73 -10.96 9.77 4.64
N PHE A 74 -10.96 10.30 3.42
CA PHE A 74 -10.30 9.67 2.27
C PHE A 74 -8.79 9.55 2.48
N GLU A 75 -8.14 10.60 2.98
CA GLU A 75 -6.72 10.55 3.32
C GLU A 75 -6.42 9.44 4.34
N THR A 76 -7.31 9.24 5.33
CA THR A 76 -7.13 8.21 6.35
C THR A 76 -7.36 6.80 5.81
N ILE A 77 -8.44 6.58 5.06
CA ILE A 77 -8.76 5.26 4.49
C ILE A 77 -7.72 4.85 3.45
N LEU A 78 -7.37 5.75 2.51
CA LEU A 78 -6.36 5.49 1.49
C LEU A 78 -4.96 5.37 2.11
N GLY A 79 -4.66 6.17 3.14
CA GLY A 79 -3.43 6.03 3.89
C GLY A 79 -3.30 4.65 4.54
N ALA A 80 -4.40 4.08 5.05
CA ALA A 80 -4.44 2.75 5.63
C ALA A 80 -4.36 1.62 4.59
N SER A 81 -5.00 1.79 3.43
CA SER A 81 -4.99 0.81 2.34
C SER A 81 -3.63 0.73 1.63
N PHE A 82 -2.91 1.85 1.55
CA PHE A 82 -1.60 1.93 0.91
C PHE A 82 -0.41 1.71 1.86
N VAL A 83 -0.66 1.26 3.10
CA VAL A 83 0.42 0.82 3.98
C VAL A 83 1.12 -0.39 3.36
N LEU A 84 2.44 -0.30 3.30
CA LEU A 84 3.33 -1.34 2.79
C LEU A 84 4.17 -1.94 3.95
N PRO A 85 4.49 -3.24 3.94
CA PRO A 85 4.23 -4.20 2.86
C PRO A 85 2.76 -4.63 2.79
N ASN A 86 2.09 -4.74 3.94
CA ASN A 86 0.70 -5.15 4.04
C ASN A 86 -0.10 -4.11 4.83
N SER A 87 -1.31 -3.83 4.38
CA SER A 87 -2.30 -3.08 5.15
C SER A 87 -2.84 -3.95 6.29
N PHE A 88 -3.45 -3.32 7.30
CA PHE A 88 -4.02 -4.05 8.44
C PHE A 88 -5.22 -4.93 8.02
N GLN A 89 -6.04 -4.44 7.09
CA GLN A 89 -7.14 -5.17 6.47
C GLN A 89 -6.88 -5.46 4.99
N ASN A 90 -7.61 -6.43 4.44
CA ASN A 90 -7.59 -6.71 3.00
C ASN A 90 -8.02 -5.50 2.18
N GLN A 91 -7.40 -5.30 1.01
CA GLN A 91 -7.69 -4.16 0.13
C GLN A 91 -9.19 -4.00 -0.16
N ILE A 92 -9.86 -5.12 -0.44
CA ILE A 92 -11.29 -5.18 -0.74
C ILE A 92 -12.20 -4.58 0.35
N TYR A 93 -11.77 -4.63 1.62
CA TYR A 93 -12.52 -4.02 2.72
C TYR A 93 -12.51 -2.49 2.57
N TYR A 94 -11.35 -1.89 2.30
CA TYR A 94 -11.23 -0.44 2.12
C TYR A 94 -11.99 0.03 0.88
N ASP A 95 -11.89 -0.70 -0.24
CA ASP A 95 -12.60 -0.37 -1.47
C ASP A 95 -14.12 -0.40 -1.26
N SER A 96 -14.60 -1.41 -0.53
CA SER A 96 -16.01 -1.53 -0.15
C SER A 96 -16.43 -0.42 0.82
N LEU A 97 -15.60 -0.07 1.82
CA LEU A 97 -15.88 1.01 2.76
C LEU A 97 -15.99 2.36 2.05
N ILE A 98 -15.06 2.68 1.14
CA ILE A 98 -15.12 3.87 0.30
C ILE A 98 -16.43 3.91 -0.48
N THR A 99 -16.82 2.77 -1.07
CA THR A 99 -18.07 2.66 -1.82
C THR A 99 -19.30 2.96 -0.94
N GLU A 100 -19.37 2.41 0.28
CA GLU A 100 -20.47 2.69 1.22
C GLU A 100 -20.51 4.18 1.60
N VAL A 101 -19.36 4.79 1.91
CA VAL A 101 -19.27 6.24 2.24
C VAL A 101 -19.76 7.10 1.08
N CYS A 102 -19.38 6.79 -0.16
CA CYS A 102 -19.83 7.49 -1.36
C CYS A 102 -21.34 7.34 -1.60
N LYS A 103 -21.92 6.15 -1.34
CA LYS A 103 -23.36 5.91 -1.47
C LYS A 103 -24.18 6.66 -0.42
N LEU A 104 -23.66 6.81 0.80
CA LEU A 104 -24.35 7.48 1.90
C LEU A 104 -24.41 9.02 1.75
N SER A 105 -23.39 9.64 1.15
CA SER A 105 -23.33 11.11 1.04
C SER A 105 -22.72 11.61 -0.27
N PRO A 106 -23.32 11.27 -1.44
CA PRO A 106 -22.71 11.51 -2.75
C PRO A 106 -22.41 12.98 -3.04
N SER A 107 -23.24 13.91 -2.54
CA SER A 107 -23.08 15.35 -2.79
C SER A 107 -21.86 15.97 -2.10
N THR A 108 -21.47 15.47 -0.92
CA THR A 108 -20.29 16.01 -0.19
C THR A 108 -19.06 15.13 -0.39
N VAL A 109 -19.24 13.82 -0.50
CA VAL A 109 -18.16 12.84 -0.68
C VAL A 109 -17.65 12.78 -2.12
N GLY A 110 -18.53 12.90 -3.11
CA GLY A 110 -18.18 12.82 -4.54
C GLY A 110 -16.99 13.71 -4.93
N PRO A 111 -16.99 15.01 -4.56
CA PRO A 111 -15.85 15.89 -4.82
C PRO A 111 -14.55 15.45 -4.13
N ALA A 112 -14.62 14.85 -2.94
CA ALA A 112 -13.44 14.40 -2.21
C ALA A 112 -12.82 13.14 -2.81
N VAL A 113 -13.64 12.17 -3.24
CA VAL A 113 -13.14 10.96 -3.93
C VAL A 113 -12.54 11.31 -5.29
N GLY A 114 -13.19 12.18 -6.07
CA GLY A 114 -12.67 12.63 -7.36
C GLY A 114 -11.32 13.33 -7.25
N LYS A 115 -11.16 14.25 -6.27
CA LYS A 115 -9.87 14.89 -5.98
C LYS A 115 -8.79 13.88 -5.57
N SER A 116 -9.16 12.85 -4.81
CA SER A 116 -8.22 11.82 -4.37
C SER A 116 -7.73 10.98 -5.55
N ILE A 117 -8.63 10.56 -6.44
CA ILE A 117 -8.31 9.84 -7.68
C ILE A 117 -7.40 10.69 -8.57
N GLN A 118 -7.74 11.96 -8.83
CA GLN A 118 -6.93 12.86 -9.65
C GLN A 118 -5.51 13.02 -9.07
N LYS A 119 -5.38 13.13 -7.74
CA LYS A 119 -4.08 13.25 -7.08
C LYS A 119 -3.24 11.98 -7.20
N LEU A 120 -3.85 10.80 -7.04
CA LEU A 120 -3.18 9.51 -7.20
C LEU A 120 -2.77 9.28 -8.66
N TYR A 121 -3.66 9.58 -9.61
CA TYR A 121 -3.38 9.50 -11.04
C TYR A 121 -2.21 10.40 -11.46
N ALA A 122 -2.18 11.65 -10.97
CA ALA A 122 -1.05 12.54 -11.21
C ALA A 122 0.26 11.98 -10.63
N SER A 123 0.18 11.32 -9.46
CA SER A 123 1.35 10.76 -8.77
C SER A 123 1.94 9.53 -9.46
N LEU A 124 1.25 8.90 -10.42
CA LEU A 124 1.74 7.72 -11.16
C LEU A 124 3.09 7.99 -11.83
N THR A 125 3.32 9.21 -12.32
CA THR A 125 4.58 9.62 -12.94
C THR A 125 5.59 10.19 -11.94
N ASP A 126 5.16 10.48 -10.71
CA ASP A 126 5.93 11.21 -9.70
C ASP A 126 6.54 10.27 -8.64
N GLY A 127 6.82 9.02 -9.02
CA GLY A 127 7.49 8.04 -8.17
C GLY A 127 6.58 7.31 -7.18
N LEU A 128 5.28 7.18 -7.48
CA LEU A 128 4.39 6.27 -6.73
C LEU A 128 4.95 4.84 -6.76
N ASP A 129 4.85 4.13 -5.64
CA ASP A 129 5.33 2.75 -5.57
C ASP A 129 4.43 1.82 -6.41
N VAL A 130 5.04 0.86 -7.13
CA VAL A 130 4.34 -0.04 -8.06
C VAL A 130 3.22 -0.83 -7.36
N GLU A 131 3.41 -1.23 -6.10
CA GLU A 131 2.37 -1.94 -5.36
C GLU A 131 1.20 -1.00 -5.00
N ILE A 132 1.48 0.29 -4.74
CA ILE A 132 0.44 1.28 -4.48
C ILE A 132 -0.31 1.62 -5.78
N GLU A 133 0.39 1.72 -6.90
CA GLU A 133 -0.21 1.89 -8.23
C GLU A 133 -1.16 0.74 -8.57
N ARG A 134 -0.74 -0.52 -8.31
CA ARG A 134 -1.59 -1.70 -8.51
C ARG A 134 -2.86 -1.62 -7.65
N ARG A 135 -2.73 -1.36 -6.35
CA ARG A 135 -3.89 -1.20 -5.44
C ARG A 135 -4.81 -0.05 -5.85
N PHE A 136 -4.23 1.07 -6.31
CA PHE A 136 -5.00 2.20 -6.82
C PHE A 136 -5.77 1.83 -8.09
N SER A 137 -5.15 1.14 -9.04
CA SER A 137 -5.78 0.69 -10.29
C SER A 137 -6.96 -0.25 -10.03
N GLU A 138 -6.77 -1.22 -9.12
CA GLU A 138 -7.83 -2.14 -8.69
C GLU A 138 -8.99 -1.41 -8.01
N TRP A 139 -8.68 -0.55 -7.04
CA TRP A 139 -9.68 0.26 -6.36
C TRP A 139 -10.45 1.16 -7.35
N PHE A 140 -9.74 1.82 -8.27
CA PHE A 140 -10.37 2.68 -9.27
C PHE A 140 -11.33 1.88 -10.16
N ALA A 141 -10.94 0.70 -10.65
CA ALA A 141 -11.81 -0.17 -11.44
C ALA A 141 -13.07 -0.59 -10.66
N ILE A 142 -12.91 -1.05 -9.41
CA ILE A 142 -14.03 -1.44 -8.53
C ILE A 142 -14.95 -0.25 -8.24
N HIS A 143 -14.37 0.93 -8.00
CA HIS A 143 -15.13 2.16 -7.78
C HIS A 143 -15.95 2.47 -9.02
N MET A 144 -15.34 2.48 -10.20
CA MET A 144 -16.03 2.80 -11.44
C MET A 144 -17.17 1.83 -11.74
N SER A 145 -16.98 0.52 -11.51
CA SER A 145 -18.05 -0.47 -11.73
C SER A 145 -19.26 -0.24 -10.81
N ASN A 146 -19.05 0.26 -9.59
CA ASN A 146 -20.12 0.59 -8.64
C ASN A 146 -20.87 1.90 -8.96
N PHE A 147 -20.30 2.77 -9.80
CA PHE A 147 -20.87 4.07 -10.18
C PHE A 147 -21.12 4.19 -11.69
N ASN A 148 -21.45 3.07 -12.34
CA ASN A 148 -21.82 2.99 -13.77
C ASN A 148 -20.77 3.60 -14.72
N PHE A 149 -19.48 3.50 -14.37
CA PHE A 149 -18.36 4.01 -15.15
C PHE A 149 -18.47 5.52 -15.49
N GLN A 150 -19.15 6.30 -14.64
CA GLN A 150 -19.29 7.74 -14.80
C GLN A 150 -18.02 8.49 -14.39
N TRP A 151 -17.13 8.71 -15.35
CA TRP A 151 -15.90 9.50 -15.18
C TRP A 151 -15.67 10.43 -16.36
N VAL A 152 -14.89 11.49 -16.16
CA VAL A 152 -14.53 12.44 -17.21
C VAL A 152 -13.36 11.88 -18.05
N TRP A 153 -13.59 10.73 -18.70
CA TRP A 153 -12.57 9.99 -19.46
C TRP A 153 -11.84 10.82 -20.52
N LYS A 154 -12.48 11.86 -21.04
CA LYS A 154 -11.89 12.78 -22.03
C LYS A 154 -10.60 13.46 -21.53
N GLU A 155 -10.44 13.63 -20.22
CA GLU A 155 -9.23 14.21 -19.63
C GLU A 155 -8.00 13.30 -19.80
N TRP A 156 -8.20 11.99 -19.96
CA TRP A 156 -7.11 10.99 -20.04
C TRP A 156 -6.85 10.49 -21.47
N ILE A 157 -7.60 10.98 -22.47
CA ILE A 157 -7.37 10.63 -23.88
C ILE A 157 -5.93 10.95 -24.34
N PRO A 158 -5.33 12.12 -23.99
CA PRO A 158 -3.95 12.41 -24.39
C PRO A 158 -2.93 11.38 -23.89
N ASP A 159 -3.22 10.72 -22.77
CA ASP A 159 -2.30 9.76 -22.14
C ASP A 159 -2.23 8.44 -22.94
N LEU A 160 -3.16 8.17 -23.86
CA LEU A 160 -3.15 6.99 -24.73
C LEU A 160 -2.04 7.05 -25.79
N GLU A 161 -1.55 8.26 -26.11
CA GLU A 161 -0.44 8.48 -27.04
C GLU A 161 0.93 8.27 -26.39
N LEU A 162 0.96 8.09 -25.05
CA LEU A 162 2.19 7.79 -24.32
C LEU A 162 2.70 6.38 -24.68
N ALA A 163 3.96 6.09 -24.34
CA ALA A 163 4.53 4.77 -24.57
C ALA A 163 3.65 3.67 -23.91
N ILE A 164 3.56 2.48 -24.53
CA ILE A 164 2.72 1.35 -24.03
C ILE A 164 2.99 1.04 -22.56
N GLN A 165 4.24 1.24 -22.13
CA GLN A 165 4.71 0.95 -20.78
C GLN A 165 4.47 2.11 -19.79
N HIS A 166 3.90 3.23 -20.22
CA HIS A 166 3.68 4.40 -19.36
C HIS A 166 2.54 4.12 -18.36
N PRO A 167 2.69 4.44 -17.05
CA PRO A 167 1.74 4.03 -16.01
C PRO A 167 0.35 4.67 -16.19
N LYS A 168 0.31 5.94 -16.63
CA LYS A 168 -0.94 6.63 -17.01
C LYS A 168 -1.64 5.99 -18.22
N ARG A 169 -0.92 5.31 -19.11
CA ARG A 169 -1.50 4.58 -20.25
C ARG A 169 -1.98 3.18 -19.83
N ALA A 170 -1.22 2.50 -18.98
CA ALA A 170 -1.55 1.15 -18.52
C ALA A 170 -2.84 1.11 -17.69
N LEU A 171 -3.08 2.11 -16.84
CA LEU A 171 -4.25 2.13 -15.96
C LEU A 171 -5.60 2.06 -16.72
N PRO A 172 -5.86 2.90 -17.75
CA PRO A 172 -7.05 2.77 -18.62
C PRO A 172 -7.21 1.42 -19.32
N GLU A 173 -6.10 0.79 -19.76
CA GLU A 173 -6.14 -0.48 -20.50
C GLU A 173 -6.66 -1.64 -19.62
N VAL A 174 -6.35 -1.65 -18.32
CA VAL A 174 -6.84 -2.66 -17.36
C VAL A 174 -8.38 -2.66 -17.24
N MET A 175 -9.05 -1.56 -17.57
CA MET A 175 -10.50 -1.40 -17.46
C MET A 175 -11.27 -1.64 -18.77
N HIS A 176 -10.58 -1.87 -19.89
CA HIS A 176 -11.21 -2.11 -21.18
C HIS A 176 -11.96 -3.46 -21.32
N PRO A 177 -11.62 -4.56 -20.60
CA PRO A 177 -12.34 -5.82 -20.76
C PRO A 177 -13.78 -5.77 -20.18
N PRO A 178 -14.78 -6.36 -20.87
CA PRO A 178 -16.17 -6.41 -20.40
C PRO A 178 -16.40 -7.28 -19.14
N GLU A 179 -15.37 -7.99 -18.67
CA GLU A 179 -15.38 -8.83 -17.46
C GLU A 179 -14.86 -8.10 -16.21
N ALA A 180 -14.64 -6.78 -16.27
CA ALA A 180 -14.11 -5.99 -15.15
C ALA A 180 -15.10 -5.89 -13.96
N HIS A 181 -15.07 -6.96 -13.14
CA HIS A 181 -15.12 -6.94 -11.68
C HIS A 181 -16.33 -6.28 -11.03
N THR A 182 -17.46 -7.00 -11.07
CA THR A 182 -18.54 -6.85 -10.10
C THR A 182 -18.11 -7.41 -8.74
N LEU A 183 -18.36 -6.67 -7.66
CA LEU A 183 -18.40 -7.28 -6.32
C LEU A 183 -19.45 -8.41 -6.36
N PRO A 184 -19.17 -9.61 -5.83
CA PRO A 184 -20.17 -10.65 -5.73
C PRO A 184 -21.41 -10.09 -5.03
N VAL A 185 -22.57 -10.19 -5.68
CA VAL A 185 -23.86 -9.70 -5.15
C VAL A 185 -24.25 -10.47 -3.88
N GLU A 186 -23.75 -11.68 -3.72
CA GLU A 186 -23.87 -12.50 -2.52
C GLU A 186 -22.51 -12.71 -1.87
N ALA A 187 -22.48 -12.59 -0.53
CA ALA A 187 -21.32 -13.01 0.24
C ALA A 187 -21.05 -14.49 -0.06
N PRO A 188 -19.78 -14.89 -0.19
CA PRO A 188 -19.46 -16.29 -0.38
C PRO A 188 -20.07 -17.10 0.76
N GLY A 189 -20.92 -18.06 0.39
CA GLY A 189 -21.55 -18.97 1.33
C GLY A 189 -20.50 -19.77 2.13
N PRO A 190 -20.95 -20.55 3.13
CA PRO A 190 -20.08 -21.25 4.08
C PRO A 190 -19.09 -22.26 3.45
N ASP A 191 -19.17 -22.49 2.14
CA ASP A 191 -18.33 -23.43 1.39
C ASP A 191 -17.05 -22.80 0.82
N ILE A 192 -16.84 -21.47 0.95
CA ILE A 192 -15.54 -20.88 0.66
C ILE A 192 -14.61 -21.12 1.84
N MET A 193 -13.84 -22.20 1.74
CA MET A 193 -12.66 -22.39 2.58
C MET A 193 -11.65 -21.30 2.25
N PHE A 194 -11.59 -20.28 3.08
CA PHE A 194 -10.36 -19.52 3.23
C PHE A 194 -9.32 -20.52 3.75
N ASP A 195 -8.29 -20.82 2.96
CA ASP A 195 -7.08 -21.46 3.47
C ASP A 195 -6.43 -20.45 4.42
N HIS A 196 -6.91 -20.44 5.67
CA HIS A 196 -6.15 -19.85 6.76
C HIS A 196 -4.84 -20.63 6.83
N PRO A 197 -3.68 -19.96 6.80
CA PRO A 197 -2.45 -20.62 7.20
C PRO A 197 -2.70 -21.12 8.62
N LYS A 198 -2.75 -22.45 8.78
CA LYS A 198 -2.96 -23.08 10.09
C LYS A 198 -1.96 -22.45 11.05
N SER A 199 -2.45 -21.74 12.06
CA SER A 199 -1.61 -21.45 13.23
C SER A 199 -1.17 -22.81 13.75
N MET A 200 0.14 -23.01 13.83
CA MET A 200 0.66 -24.06 14.69
C MET A 200 0.41 -23.60 16.11
N ASP A 201 -0.74 -23.96 16.66
CA ASP A 201 -1.00 -23.89 18.09
C ASP A 201 -0.13 -24.97 18.74
N VAL A 202 1.01 -24.55 19.28
CA VAL A 202 1.86 -25.38 20.14
C VAL A 202 1.51 -25.03 21.59
N ASP A 203 0.34 -25.48 22.04
CA ASP A 203 0.06 -25.63 23.46
C ASP A 203 0.10 -27.13 23.78
N GLY A 204 1.29 -27.59 24.18
CA GLY A 204 1.56 -28.92 24.69
C GLY A 204 2.18 -28.78 26.07
N ASP A 205 1.36 -29.04 27.09
CA ASP A 205 1.69 -29.07 28.51
C ASP A 205 2.99 -29.86 28.77
N MET A 206 3.99 -29.20 29.36
CA MET A 206 5.35 -29.74 29.51
C MET A 206 5.40 -30.70 30.71
N LYS A 207 5.29 -32.01 30.42
CA LYS A 207 5.65 -33.07 31.38
C LYS A 207 7.16 -33.36 31.32
N PRO A 208 7.81 -33.72 32.45
CA PRO A 208 9.25 -33.89 32.51
C PRO A 208 9.75 -35.03 31.61
N GLU A 209 10.82 -34.75 30.86
CA GLU A 209 11.44 -35.61 29.86
C GLU A 209 12.11 -36.86 30.47
N GLU A 210 11.71 -38.03 29.98
CA GLU A 210 12.56 -39.23 29.92
C GLU A 210 13.34 -39.22 28.58
N PRO A 211 14.53 -39.82 28.47
CA PRO A 211 15.38 -39.71 27.28
C PRO A 211 14.73 -40.45 26.11
N VAL A 212 14.25 -39.68 25.13
CA VAL A 212 13.56 -40.20 23.94
C VAL A 212 14.58 -40.75 22.93
N PRO A 213 14.43 -42.00 22.43
CA PRO A 213 15.22 -42.49 21.31
C PRO A 213 14.88 -41.72 20.03
N GLU A 214 15.90 -41.31 19.26
CA GLU A 214 15.77 -40.47 18.06
C GLU A 214 14.63 -40.94 17.14
N ASN A 215 13.55 -40.16 17.07
CA ASN A 215 12.44 -40.45 16.19
C ASN A 215 12.91 -40.30 14.72
N PRO A 216 12.84 -41.35 13.88
CA PRO A 216 13.29 -41.28 12.49
C PRO A 216 12.55 -40.20 11.69
N ALA A 217 11.31 -39.85 12.06
CA ALA A 217 10.58 -38.73 11.45
C ALA A 217 11.22 -37.37 11.74
N LEU A 218 11.80 -37.18 12.94
CA LEU A 218 12.52 -35.95 13.32
C LEU A 218 13.79 -35.78 12.49
N ILE A 219 14.55 -36.86 12.28
CA ILE A 219 15.76 -36.84 11.44
C ILE A 219 15.43 -36.49 9.99
N VAL A 220 14.35 -37.08 9.45
CA VAL A 220 13.87 -36.76 8.09
C VAL A 220 13.42 -35.30 8.00
N ALA A 221 12.69 -34.80 8.99
CA ALA A 221 12.24 -33.41 9.05
C ALA A 221 13.42 -32.41 9.12
N LEU A 222 14.43 -32.70 9.94
CA LEU A 222 15.65 -31.88 10.05
C LEU A 222 16.44 -31.83 8.74
N LYS A 223 16.57 -32.98 8.05
CA LYS A 223 17.19 -33.03 6.72
C LYS A 223 16.41 -32.22 5.69
N ALA A 224 15.08 -32.38 5.64
CA ALA A 224 14.23 -31.61 4.74
C ALA A 224 14.32 -30.10 5.01
N PHE A 225 14.26 -29.69 6.28
CA PHE A 225 14.42 -28.30 6.70
C PHE A 225 15.76 -27.70 6.26
N SER A 226 16.86 -28.44 6.45
CA SER A 226 18.19 -28.00 6.05
C SER A 226 18.32 -27.82 4.53
N SER A 227 17.73 -28.72 3.73
CA SER A 227 17.72 -28.60 2.26
C SER A 227 16.91 -27.38 1.82
N LEU A 228 15.71 -27.20 2.37
CA LEU A 228 14.83 -26.08 2.05
C LEU A 228 15.47 -24.73 2.40
N THR A 229 16.14 -24.66 3.55
CA THR A 229 16.87 -23.46 4.00
C THR A 229 17.99 -23.10 3.01
N ARG A 230 18.73 -24.10 2.52
CA ARG A 230 19.80 -23.91 1.54
C ARG A 230 19.25 -23.43 0.19
N GLU A 231 18.16 -24.03 -0.28
CA GLU A 231 17.49 -23.64 -1.52
C GLU A 231 16.92 -22.23 -1.44
N GLN A 232 16.27 -21.88 -0.32
CA GLN A 232 15.76 -20.53 -0.06
C GLN A 232 16.89 -19.49 -0.13
N LYS A 233 18.02 -19.75 0.55
CA LYS A 233 19.18 -18.86 0.53
C LYS A 233 19.74 -18.70 -0.90
N ALA A 234 19.83 -19.78 -1.65
CA ALA A 234 20.32 -19.75 -3.04
C ALA A 234 19.38 -18.96 -3.96
N ALA A 235 18.06 -19.12 -3.81
CA ALA A 235 17.07 -18.38 -4.56
C ALA A 235 17.14 -16.88 -4.27
N LEU A 236 17.15 -16.50 -2.98
CA LEU A 236 17.27 -15.09 -2.56
C LEU A 236 18.56 -14.44 -3.08
N SER A 237 19.69 -15.16 -3.03
CA SER A 237 20.97 -14.69 -3.55
C SER A 237 20.90 -14.41 -5.05
N ARG A 238 20.37 -15.35 -5.84
CA ARG A 238 20.25 -15.19 -7.30
C ARG A 238 19.33 -14.05 -7.70
N ILE A 239 18.21 -13.89 -6.98
CA ILE A 239 17.26 -12.79 -7.23
C ILE A 239 17.95 -11.45 -6.94
N LEU A 240 18.63 -11.33 -5.80
CA LEU A 240 19.35 -10.11 -5.42
C LEU A 240 20.48 -9.78 -6.41
N GLU A 241 21.29 -10.76 -6.79
CA GLU A 241 22.32 -10.60 -7.82
C GLU A 241 21.71 -10.20 -9.17
N GLY A 242 20.55 -10.75 -9.53
CA GLY A 242 19.80 -10.40 -10.73
C GLY A 242 19.41 -8.92 -10.73
N PHE A 243 18.77 -8.43 -9.66
CA PHE A 243 18.41 -7.02 -9.53
C PHE A 243 19.62 -6.10 -9.60
N VAL A 244 20.68 -6.40 -8.86
CA VAL A 244 21.89 -5.58 -8.86
C VAL A 244 22.55 -5.59 -10.24
N SER A 245 22.56 -6.72 -10.95
CA SER A 245 23.16 -6.79 -12.29
C SER A 245 22.31 -6.08 -13.36
N CYS A 246 21.00 -5.98 -13.18
CA CYS A 246 20.12 -5.21 -14.06
C CYS A 246 20.16 -3.71 -13.78
N LEU A 247 20.35 -3.30 -12.53
CA LEU A 247 20.29 -1.89 -12.11
C LEU A 247 21.68 -1.20 -12.12
N ALA A 248 22.76 -1.92 -11.77
CA ALA A 248 24.12 -1.36 -11.71
C ALA A 248 24.75 -0.89 -13.04
N PRO A 249 24.40 -1.42 -14.24
CA PRO A 249 25.04 -0.95 -15.48
C PRO A 249 24.31 0.23 -16.16
N SER A 250 23.39 0.93 -15.49
CA SER A 250 22.66 2.03 -16.14
C SER A 250 23.43 3.35 -16.07
N SER A 251 24.02 3.76 -17.19
CA SER A 251 24.58 5.09 -17.46
C SER A 251 23.55 6.23 -17.46
N THR A 252 22.38 6.00 -16.86
CA THR A 252 21.24 6.91 -16.86
C THR A 252 21.13 7.50 -15.47
N SER A 253 21.20 8.82 -15.37
CA SER A 253 21.21 9.49 -14.09
C SER A 253 19.89 9.22 -13.33
N THR A 254 19.99 8.94 -12.03
CA THR A 254 18.85 8.62 -11.15
C THR A 254 17.76 9.70 -11.12
N HIS A 255 18.08 10.92 -11.55
CA HIS A 255 17.14 12.03 -11.66
C HIS A 255 16.32 12.02 -12.94
N GLU A 256 16.82 11.43 -14.03
CA GLU A 256 16.11 11.38 -15.32
C GLU A 256 15.02 10.32 -15.34
N ILE A 257 15.23 9.19 -14.64
CA ILE A 257 14.27 8.07 -14.49
C ILE A 257 12.93 8.51 -13.87
N PHE A 258 12.90 9.63 -13.14
CA PHE A 258 11.69 10.19 -12.52
C PHE A 258 11.13 11.42 -13.25
N THR A 259 11.64 11.76 -14.44
CA THR A 259 11.18 12.90 -15.23
C THR A 259 10.60 12.50 -16.58
N GLU A 260 9.60 13.25 -17.03
CA GLU A 260 8.65 12.95 -18.12
C GLU A 260 9.27 12.77 -19.54
N ASN A 261 10.59 12.87 -19.74
CA ASN A 261 11.18 13.10 -21.08
C ASN A 261 11.85 11.88 -21.75
N SER A 262 11.83 10.67 -21.16
CA SER A 262 12.72 9.56 -21.61
C SER A 262 12.11 8.15 -21.53
N TRP A 263 10.79 8.04 -21.75
CA TRP A 263 9.97 6.83 -21.52
C TRP A 263 10.24 5.58 -22.38
N GLN A 264 11.11 5.60 -23.40
CA GLN A 264 11.30 4.40 -24.27
C GLN A 264 12.42 3.44 -23.84
N GLY A 265 13.41 3.90 -23.07
CA GLY A 265 14.52 3.05 -22.57
C GLY A 265 14.56 2.90 -21.05
N GLU A 266 13.91 3.79 -20.32
CA GLU A 266 14.07 3.97 -18.88
C GLU A 266 12.98 3.31 -18.03
N TRP A 267 11.90 2.83 -18.65
CA TRP A 267 10.83 2.10 -17.95
C TRP A 267 11.32 0.78 -17.36
N ASN A 268 12.11 0.01 -18.11
CA ASN A 268 12.68 -1.23 -17.59
C ASN A 268 13.49 -0.97 -16.32
N ALA A 269 14.21 0.17 -16.24
CA ALA A 269 14.92 0.55 -15.03
C ALA A 269 13.93 0.92 -13.90
N TRP A 270 12.92 1.75 -14.19
CA TRP A 270 11.90 2.16 -13.22
C TRP A 270 11.13 0.96 -12.63
N GLU A 271 10.66 0.04 -13.48
CA GLU A 271 9.94 -1.16 -13.07
C GLU A 271 10.85 -2.07 -12.23
N MET A 272 12.10 -2.26 -12.66
CA MET A 272 13.07 -3.05 -11.92
C MET A 272 13.40 -2.43 -10.55
N TRP A 273 13.43 -1.10 -10.44
CA TRP A 273 13.52 -0.41 -9.15
C TRP A 273 12.28 -0.64 -8.29
N GLY A 274 11.08 -0.63 -8.89
CA GLY A 274 9.82 -0.97 -8.24
C GLY A 274 9.85 -2.39 -7.66
N TRP A 275 10.20 -3.38 -8.49
CA TRP A 275 10.32 -4.78 -8.10
C TRP A 275 11.39 -5.00 -7.05
N TYR A 276 12.54 -4.32 -7.15
CA TYR A 276 13.60 -4.40 -6.16
C TYR A 276 13.15 -3.89 -4.79
N LYS A 277 12.49 -2.72 -4.75
CA LYS A 277 11.89 -2.17 -3.53
C LYS A 277 10.86 -3.15 -2.95
N HIS A 278 9.95 -3.67 -3.78
CA HIS A 278 8.94 -4.62 -3.34
C HIS A 278 9.57 -5.91 -2.77
N PHE A 279 10.55 -6.49 -3.48
CA PHE A 279 11.29 -7.67 -3.04
C PHE A 279 11.94 -7.44 -1.66
N CYS A 280 12.69 -6.35 -1.50
CA CYS A 280 13.34 -5.99 -0.25
C CYS A 280 12.33 -5.87 0.90
N ARG A 281 11.17 -5.27 0.65
CA ARG A 281 10.12 -5.08 1.65
C ARG A 281 9.39 -6.38 2.01
N ALA A 282 8.93 -7.12 1.00
CA ALA A 282 8.14 -8.33 1.18
C ALA A 282 8.96 -9.46 1.83
N TYR A 283 10.22 -9.59 1.43
CA TYR A 283 11.11 -10.64 1.92
C TYR A 283 12.04 -10.19 3.06
N SER A 284 11.89 -8.96 3.58
CA SER A 284 12.71 -8.41 4.68
C SER A 284 12.97 -9.41 5.84
N PRO A 285 11.96 -10.14 6.38
CA PRO A 285 12.20 -11.10 7.46
C PRO A 285 13.18 -12.22 7.07
N TYR A 286 13.11 -12.68 5.82
CA TYR A 286 13.98 -13.74 5.30
C TYR A 286 15.36 -13.22 4.89
N LEU A 287 15.42 -12.01 4.31
CA LEU A 287 16.66 -11.35 3.93
C LEU A 287 17.54 -11.06 5.16
N ARG A 288 16.93 -10.63 6.27
CA ARG A 288 17.61 -10.41 7.56
C ARG A 288 18.36 -11.64 8.07
N ASN A 289 17.79 -12.83 7.92
CA ASN A 289 18.42 -14.08 8.37
C ASN A 289 19.73 -14.40 7.64
N TYR A 290 19.91 -13.86 6.43
CA TYR A 290 21.08 -14.13 5.59
C TYR A 290 21.85 -12.85 5.21
N ALA A 291 21.60 -11.74 5.90
CA ALA A 291 22.06 -10.40 5.53
C ALA A 291 23.56 -10.35 5.26
N ALA A 292 24.39 -10.91 6.14
CA ALA A 292 25.85 -10.92 5.98
C ALA A 292 26.29 -11.66 4.70
N THR A 293 25.70 -12.83 4.41
CA THR A 293 26.04 -13.58 3.20
C THR A 293 25.56 -12.86 1.94
N LEU A 294 24.30 -12.40 1.93
CA LEU A 294 23.71 -11.76 0.76
C LEU A 294 24.42 -10.43 0.43
N THR A 295 24.81 -9.67 1.46
CA THR A 295 25.59 -8.43 1.28
C THR A 295 26.94 -8.72 0.65
N ALA A 296 27.68 -9.70 1.19
CA ALA A 296 28.98 -10.09 0.69
C ALA A 296 28.93 -10.62 -0.76
N VAL A 297 27.88 -11.34 -1.12
CA VAL A 297 27.74 -11.91 -2.46
C VAL A 297 27.32 -10.86 -3.48
N SER A 298 26.37 -9.98 -3.14
CA SER A 298 25.77 -9.08 -4.12
C SER A 298 26.45 -7.71 -4.24
N PHE A 299 27.06 -7.19 -3.15
CA PHE A 299 27.58 -5.82 -3.10
C PHE A 299 29.10 -5.71 -2.96
N LEU A 300 29.79 -6.75 -2.47
CA LEU A 300 31.25 -6.70 -2.24
C LEU A 300 32.05 -6.45 -3.52
N ARG A 301 31.52 -6.91 -4.67
CA ARG A 301 32.09 -6.64 -6.01
C ARG A 301 32.09 -5.16 -6.43
N PHE A 302 31.38 -4.31 -5.69
CA PHE A 302 31.27 -2.88 -5.94
C PHE A 302 31.94 -2.03 -4.84
N GLU A 303 32.63 -2.64 -3.87
CA GLU A 303 33.37 -1.90 -2.85
C GLU A 303 34.37 -0.92 -3.49
N GLY A 304 34.23 0.37 -3.15
CA GLY A 304 35.08 1.44 -3.65
C GLY A 304 34.62 2.08 -4.97
N GLN A 305 33.52 1.64 -5.57
CA GLN A 305 32.88 2.35 -6.68
C GLN A 305 31.94 3.43 -6.14
N THR A 306 32.04 4.64 -6.67
CA THR A 306 31.13 5.75 -6.33
C THR A 306 30.14 5.93 -7.47
N ASP A 307 28.96 5.32 -7.34
CA ASP A 307 27.84 5.47 -8.27
C ASP A 307 26.55 5.75 -7.48
N PRO A 308 25.83 6.86 -7.76
CA PRO A 308 24.57 7.16 -7.09
C PRO A 308 23.51 6.04 -7.19
N VAL A 309 23.55 5.21 -8.23
CA VAL A 309 22.66 4.05 -8.38
C VAL A 309 23.01 2.95 -7.37
N LEU A 310 24.30 2.66 -7.20
CA LEU A 310 24.79 1.67 -6.24
C LEU A 310 24.53 2.12 -4.80
N ASP A 311 24.73 3.41 -4.51
CA ASP A 311 24.42 4.00 -3.21
C ASP A 311 22.93 3.84 -2.85
N LEU A 312 22.04 4.07 -3.83
CA LEU A 312 20.60 3.90 -3.63
C LEU A 312 20.20 2.43 -3.46
N LEU A 313 20.79 1.51 -4.23
CA LEU A 313 20.57 0.06 -4.08
C LEU A 313 20.97 -0.40 -2.67
N GLN A 314 22.16 0.00 -2.23
CA GLN A 314 22.70 -0.35 -0.92
C GLN A 314 21.87 0.27 0.21
N LYS A 315 21.43 1.53 0.05
CA LYS A 315 20.55 2.18 1.02
C LYS A 315 19.21 1.44 1.18
N ILE A 316 18.56 1.06 0.08
CA ILE A 316 17.29 0.32 0.14
C ILE A 316 17.50 -1.08 0.77
N TRP A 317 18.60 -1.73 0.42
CA TRP A 317 18.99 -3.01 1.02
C TRP A 317 19.17 -2.89 2.54
N ASN A 318 19.98 -1.93 2.98
CA ASN A 318 20.28 -1.63 4.38
C ASN A 318 18.98 -1.42 5.19
N VAL A 319 18.09 -0.55 4.71
CA VAL A 319 16.75 -0.32 5.30
C VAL A 319 15.95 -1.62 5.41
N SER A 320 16.00 -2.47 4.38
CA SER A 320 15.26 -3.73 4.36
C SER A 320 15.75 -4.76 5.40
N ILE A 321 17.04 -4.72 5.74
CA ILE A 321 17.65 -5.59 6.74
C ILE A 321 17.74 -4.95 8.14
N GLY A 322 17.28 -3.71 8.29
CA GLY A 322 17.30 -2.98 9.56
C GLY A 322 18.69 -2.52 9.99
N GLN A 323 19.62 -2.37 9.04
CA GLN A 323 20.89 -1.69 9.24
C GLN A 323 20.71 -0.28 8.64
N GLU A 324 20.73 0.77 9.47
CA GLU A 324 20.37 2.18 9.15
C GLU A 324 18.88 2.55 9.14
#